data_AF-A0A2P2N4N2-F1
#
_entry.id   AF-A0A2P2N4N2-F1
#
_cell.length_a   1.000
_cell.length_b   1.000
_cell.length_c   1.000
_cell.angle_alpha   90.00
_cell.angle_beta   90.00
_cell.angle_gamma   90.00
#
_symmetry.space_group_name_H-M   'P 1'
#
loop_
_entity.id
_entity.type
_entity.pdbx_description
1 polymer ?
#
loop_
_entity_poly.entity_id
_entity_poly.type
_entity_poly.pdbx_seq_one_letter_code
_entity_poly.pdbx_strand_id
1 'polypeptide(L)'
;MIQLSLDGKRLYVTNSLYSSWDCQFYPELVQKGSHMLQIDVNTDKGGLTLNPNFFVDFGAEPEGPCLSHEMRYPGGDCTSDIWI
;
A
#
# COMPACT_ATOMS: atom_id res chain seq x y z
N MET A 1 -1.12 2.65 -4.41
CA MET A 1 -1.16 1.40 -5.18
C MET A 1 -1.86 0.31 -4.36
N ILE A 2 -2.28 -0.79 -4.99
CA ILE A 2 -2.82 -1.97 -4.30
C ILE A 2 -2.00 -3.20 -4.67
N GLN A 3 -1.79 -4.12 -3.72
CA GLN A 3 -1.09 -5.37 -3.96
C GLN A 3 -1.71 -6.52 -3.16
N LEU A 4 -2.13 -7.59 -3.84
CA LEU A 4 -2.77 -8.74 -3.23
C LEU A 4 -1.74 -9.86 -2.99
N SER A 5 -1.79 -10.49 -1.82
CA SER A 5 -0.99 -11.68 -1.52
C SER A 5 -1.37 -12.84 -2.43
N LEU A 6 -0.42 -13.75 -2.69
CA LEU A 6 -0.64 -14.94 -3.53
C LEU A 6 -1.76 -15.85 -3.02
N ASP A 7 -1.97 -15.91 -1.70
CA ASP A 7 -3.07 -16.65 -1.08
C ASP A 7 -4.42 -15.91 -1.11
N GLY A 8 -4.44 -14.67 -1.63
CA GLY A 8 -5.63 -13.84 -1.77
C GLY A 8 -6.19 -13.28 -0.45
N LYS A 9 -5.50 -13.46 0.69
CA LYS A 9 -6.03 -13.12 2.03
C LYS A 9 -5.63 -11.74 2.54
N ARG A 10 -4.61 -11.12 1.96
CA ARG A 10 -4.04 -9.85 2.42
C ARG A 10 -3.88 -8.89 1.25
N LEU A 11 -4.59 -7.78 1.30
CA LEU A 11 -4.48 -6.70 0.34
C LEU A 11 -3.75 -5.53 0.99
N TYR A 12 -2.57 -5.19 0.48
CA TYR A 12 -1.81 -4.04 0.95
C TYR A 12 -2.09 -2.84 0.06
N VAL A 13 -2.22 -1.67 0.68
CA VAL A 13 -2.54 -0.42 -0.02
C VAL A 13 -1.62 0.71 0.42
N THR A 14 -1.22 1.54 -0.55
CA THR A 14 -0.46 2.78 -0.36
C THR A 14 -1.20 3.95 -0.98
N ASN A 15 -0.97 5.16 -0.48
CA ASN A 15 -1.80 6.33 -0.79
C ASN A 15 -1.11 7.45 -1.59
N SER A 16 0.14 7.29 -2.05
CA SER A 16 0.76 8.20 -3.03
C SER A 16 0.62 7.67 -4.45
N LEU A 17 0.47 8.59 -5.42
CA LEU A 17 0.37 8.28 -6.85
C LEU A 17 1.53 8.88 -7.63
N TYR A 18 1.63 10.20 -7.64
CA TYR A 18 2.66 10.93 -8.39
C TYR A 18 2.85 12.29 -7.74
N SER A 19 4.09 12.64 -7.39
CA SER A 19 4.39 13.76 -6.50
C SER A 19 3.77 15.10 -6.93
N SER A 20 3.75 15.43 -8.23
CA SER A 20 3.12 16.66 -8.71
C SER A 20 1.60 16.67 -8.51
N TRP A 21 0.95 15.51 -8.66
CA TRP A 21 -0.49 15.37 -8.46
C TRP A 21 -0.82 15.31 -6.96
N ASP A 22 -0.01 14.59 -6.19
CA ASP A 22 -0.14 14.53 -4.74
C ASP A 22 -0.02 15.95 -4.15
N CYS A 23 0.92 16.76 -4.64
CA CYS A 23 1.05 18.17 -4.23
C CYS A 23 -0.18 19.03 -4.58
N GLN A 24 -0.84 18.73 -5.70
CA GLN A 24 -2.01 19.48 -6.16
C GLN A 24 -3.28 19.11 -5.39
N PHE A 25 -3.52 17.81 -5.19
CA PHE A 25 -4.78 17.30 -4.64
C PHE A 25 -4.70 17.00 -3.14
N TYR A 26 -3.53 16.61 -2.65
CA TYR A 26 -3.29 16.18 -1.26
C TYR A 26 -1.99 16.79 -0.71
N PRO A 27 -1.85 18.13 -0.63
CA PRO A 27 -0.60 18.77 -0.21
C PRO A 27 -0.14 18.32 1.18
N GLU A 28 -1.06 17.94 2.08
CA GLU A 28 -0.71 17.37 3.37
C GLU A 28 -0.02 16.00 3.29
N LEU A 29 -0.33 15.19 2.26
CA LEU A 29 0.33 13.90 2.05
C LEU A 29 1.82 14.09 1.79
N VAL A 30 2.18 15.11 1.01
CA VAL A 30 3.58 15.44 0.71
C VAL A 30 4.31 15.93 1.97
N GLN A 31 3.62 16.65 2.85
CA GLN A 31 4.19 17.18 4.08
C GLN A 31 4.32 16.15 5.20
N LYS A 32 3.37 15.21 5.29
CA LYS A 32 3.29 14.23 6.39
C LYS A 32 3.84 12.87 6.02
N GLY A 33 3.94 12.56 4.73
CA GLY A 33 4.36 11.27 4.24
C GLY A 33 3.17 10.37 3.92
N SER A 34 3.45 9.37 3.11
CA SER A 34 2.50 8.33 2.74
C SER A 34 2.40 7.24 3.80
N HIS A 35 1.41 6.38 3.65
CA HIS A 35 1.18 5.26 4.56
C HIS A 35 0.96 3.97 3.78
N MET A 36 1.26 2.85 4.42
CA MET A 36 0.80 1.53 3.98
C MET A 36 -0.14 0.91 5.01
N LEU A 37 -1.26 0.38 4.52
CA LEU A 37 -2.24 -0.35 5.30
C LEU A 37 -2.37 -1.78 4.78
N GLN A 38 -2.82 -2.69 5.64
CA GLN A 38 -3.25 -4.02 5.26
C GLN A 38 -4.76 -4.13 5.43
N ILE A 39 -5.41 -4.73 4.43
CA ILE A 39 -6.82 -5.08 4.42
C ILE A 39 -6.90 -6.61 4.42
N ASP A 40 -7.62 -7.15 5.38
CA ASP A 40 -7.94 -8.57 5.44
C ASP A 40 -9.07 -8.87 4.45
N VAL A 41 -8.84 -9.88 3.61
CA VAL A 41 -9.77 -10.31 2.55
C VAL A 41 -10.43 -11.62 2.98
N ASN A 42 -11.76 -11.60 3.12
CA ASN A 42 -12.52 -12.82 3.41
C ASN A 42 -12.86 -13.54 2.10
N THR A 43 -12.07 -14.56 1.76
CA THR A 43 -12.25 -15.34 0.53
C THR A 43 -13.43 -16.30 0.57
N ASP A 44 -13.93 -16.65 1.75
CA ASP A 44 -15.00 -17.66 1.91
C ASP A 44 -16.40 -17.05 1.81
N LYS A 45 -16.60 -15.87 2.40
CA LYS A 45 -17.90 -15.17 2.44
C LYS A 45 -17.92 -13.87 1.64
N GLY A 46 -16.75 -13.43 1.15
CA GLY A 46 -16.57 -12.09 0.63
C GLY A 46 -16.44 -11.04 1.75
N GLY A 47 -15.92 -9.88 1.39
CA GLY A 47 -15.77 -8.74 2.30
C GLY A 47 -14.32 -8.36 2.55
N LEU A 48 -14.14 -7.10 2.92
CA LEU A 48 -12.85 -6.47 3.21
C LEU A 48 -12.93 -5.80 4.58
N THR A 49 -11.89 -5.94 5.39
CA THR A 49 -11.81 -5.28 6.70
C THR A 49 -10.41 -4.76 6.92
N LEU A 50 -10.28 -3.52 7.41
CA LEU A 50 -8.98 -2.95 7.72
C LEU A 50 -8.34 -3.72 8.88
N ASN A 51 -7.09 -4.13 8.74
CA ASN A 51 -6.35 -4.77 9.82
C ASN A 51 -5.83 -3.70 10.80
N PRO A 52 -6.34 -3.63 12.05
CA PRO A 52 -5.93 -2.60 13.00
C PRO A 52 -4.51 -2.81 13.56
N ASN A 53 -3.90 -3.97 13.31
CA ASN A 53 -2.57 -4.33 13.81
C ASN A 53 -1.46 -4.06 12.79
N PHE A 54 -1.78 -3.53 11.61
CA PHE A 54 -0.79 -3.24 10.56
C PHE A 54 -0.91 -1.79 10.09
N PHE A 55 0.18 -1.04 10.27
CA PHE A 55 0.32 0.33 9.81
C PHE A 55 1.80 0.64 9.59
N VAL A 56 2.15 1.13 8.41
CA VAL A 56 3.49 1.66 8.13
C VAL A 56 3.36 3.14 7.81
N ASP A 57 4.10 3.95 8.54
CA ASP A 57 4.16 5.40 8.39
C ASP A 57 5.48 5.81 7.74
N PHE A 58 5.43 6.26 6.49
CA PHE A 58 6.61 6.75 5.77
C PHE A 58 6.90 8.23 6.05
N GLY A 59 6.14 8.88 6.94
CA GLY A 59 6.45 10.20 7.48
C GLY A 59 7.65 10.22 8.42
N ALA A 60 7.94 9.09 9.07
CA ALA A 60 8.99 8.95 10.07
C ALA A 60 10.35 8.49 9.50
N GLU A 61 10.52 8.53 8.17
CA GLU A 61 11.77 8.15 7.53
C GLU A 61 12.93 9.11 7.90
N PRO A 62 14.19 8.63 7.95
CA PRO A 62 15.32 9.40 8.50
C PRO A 62 15.60 10.74 7.80
N GLU A 63 15.29 10.83 6.51
CA GLU A 63 15.52 12.04 5.68
C GLU A 63 14.23 12.86 5.46
N GLY A 64 13.17 12.54 6.19
CA GLY A 64 11.87 13.18 6.10
C GLY A 64 10.84 12.39 5.31
N PRO A 65 9.65 12.96 5.11
CA PRO A 65 8.49 12.22 4.62
C PRO A 65 8.68 11.62 3.23
N CYS A 66 8.33 10.35 3.09
CA CYS A 66 8.45 9.59 1.85
C CYS A 66 7.08 9.26 1.23
N LEU A 67 7.05 9.22 -0.11
CA LEU A 67 5.88 8.97 -0.93
C LEU A 67 5.93 7.55 -1.54
N SER A 68 5.50 6.58 -0.74
CA SER A 68 5.41 5.16 -1.11
C SER A 68 4.34 4.94 -2.18
N HIS A 69 4.77 4.34 -3.29
CA HIS A 69 3.89 4.01 -4.40
C HIS A 69 3.69 2.51 -4.50
N GLU A 70 4.66 1.76 -5.01
CA GLU A 70 4.53 0.33 -5.24
C GLU A 70 5.20 -0.50 -4.14
N MET A 71 4.68 -1.70 -3.90
CA MET A 71 5.33 -2.72 -3.08
C MET A 71 5.43 -4.04 -3.84
N ARG A 72 6.48 -4.81 -3.54
CA ARG A 72 6.71 -6.12 -4.14
C ARG A 72 6.92 -7.16 -3.05
N TYR A 73 6.29 -8.33 -3.22
CA TYR A 73 6.50 -9.43 -2.29
C TYR A 73 7.83 -10.13 -2.55
N PRO A 74 8.55 -10.55 -1.50
CA PRO A 74 9.62 -11.51 -1.64
C PRO A 74 9.07 -12.81 -2.26
N GLY A 75 9.60 -13.19 -3.42
CA GLY A 75 9.17 -14.42 -4.12
C GLY A 75 7.97 -14.26 -5.05
N GLY A 76 7.53 -13.03 -5.35
CA GLY A 76 6.50 -12.75 -6.35
C GLY A 76 5.12 -12.45 -5.76
N ASP A 77 4.33 -11.70 -6.51
CA ASP A 77 2.97 -11.26 -6.20
C ASP A 77 2.07 -11.33 -7.44
N CYS A 78 0.78 -11.04 -7.25
CA CYS A 78 -0.22 -11.15 -8.31
C CYS A 78 -0.03 -10.17 -9.48
N THR A 79 0.94 -9.25 -9.40
CA THR A 79 1.26 -8.28 -10.45
C THR A 79 2.67 -8.41 -11.03
N SER A 80 3.56 -9.19 -10.40
CA SER A 80 4.93 -9.34 -10.86
C SER A 80 5.16 -10.57 -11.74
N ASP A 81 4.39 -11.64 -11.55
CA ASP A 81 4.66 -12.95 -12.13
C ASP A 81 3.71 -13.25 -13.29
N ILE A 82 4.28 -13.72 -14.40
CA ILE A 82 3.54 -14.18 -15.59
C ILE A 82 3.79 -15.68 -15.73
N TRP A 83 2.72 -16.47 -15.72
CA TRP A 83 2.77 -17.93 -15.87
C TRP A 83 2.57 -18.31 -17.35
N ILE A 84 3.28 -19.34 -17.82
CA ILE A 84 3.19 -19.90 -19.20
C ILE A 84 2.47 -21.24 -19.17
#